data_AF-A0AA88KV10-F1
#
_entry.id   AF-A0AA88KV10-F1
#
_cell.length_a   1.000
_cell.length_b   1.000
_cell.length_c   1.000
_cell.angle_alpha   90.00
_cell.angle_beta   90.00
_cell.angle_gamma   90.00
#
_symmetry.space_group_name_H-M   'P 1'
#
loop_
_entity.id
_entity.type
_entity.pdbx_description
1 polymer ?
#
loop_
_entity_poly.entity_id
_entity_poly.type
_entity_poly.pdbx_seq_one_letter_code
_entity_poly.pdbx_strand_id
1 'polypeptide(L)'
;MRKFLRALLERKQKTRIEELNEKYLEIMRRGTNAATAQARFQRSTGLDTEDVITGKQHILHKQRKDRLAFKPDREILENSTYPAEFPSTYVPVPEPEVPDRRGRRALGALYKLYKELYNRHRKFVWFNGYEPSVQCAGVWVAPSATVIGDVRLCDNVNVWYNAVLRGDKNRIEVGPHTNIQDGAIITVDDKPTLAGFESGVVIGGHTTIGHGAKLHACRIGNECVIGMNATILEGAIIEDNAVIAAGSLVLPNTRVGHGEMWAGSPARLIRHLGHNEELQVKTDALNYVHLAEKHALEFTTTGMAYKEVDTIVEKLEELNPESRDDRAVHWGVWHEQSKSATVSLWKKDRIL
;
A
#
# COMPACT_ATOMS: atom_id res chain seq x y z
N MET A 1 14.15 -34.63 16.87
CA MET A 1 13.90 -33.21 17.18
C MET A 1 12.76 -32.97 18.18
N ARG A 2 11.52 -33.46 17.94
CA ARG A 2 10.37 -33.26 18.87
C ARG A 2 10.59 -33.82 20.30
N LYS A 3 11.17 -35.03 20.44
CA LYS A 3 11.51 -35.61 21.77
C LYS A 3 12.55 -34.77 22.53
N PHE A 4 13.55 -34.24 21.82
CA PHE A 4 14.59 -33.37 22.39
C PHE A 4 14.00 -32.03 22.87
N LEU A 5 13.13 -31.41 22.07
CA LEU A 5 12.42 -30.17 22.44
C LEU A 5 11.50 -30.37 23.65
N ARG A 6 10.81 -31.51 23.76
CA ARG A 6 9.95 -31.84 24.90
C ARG A 6 10.76 -31.95 26.20
N ALA A 7 11.87 -32.68 26.16
CA ALA A 7 12.78 -32.81 27.31
C ALA A 7 13.41 -31.47 27.72
N LEU A 8 13.71 -30.58 26.77
CA LEU A 8 14.25 -29.25 27.04
C LEU A 8 13.21 -28.31 27.67
N LEU A 9 11.95 -28.41 27.24
CA LEU A 9 10.83 -27.67 27.81
C LEU A 9 10.51 -28.14 29.23
N GLU A 10 10.47 -29.46 29.45
CA GLU A 10 10.26 -30.05 30.78
C GLU A 10 11.37 -29.64 31.76
N ARG A 11 12.64 -29.66 31.33
CA ARG A 11 13.77 -29.17 32.14
C ARG A 11 13.62 -27.69 32.51
N LYS A 12 13.24 -26.83 31.56
CA LYS A 12 13.06 -25.39 31.81
C LYS A 12 11.85 -25.05 32.68
N GLN A 13 10.78 -25.83 32.57
CA GLN A 13 9.62 -25.67 33.45
C GLN A 13 9.98 -26.05 34.87
N LYS A 14 10.71 -27.16 35.05
CA LYS A 14 11.17 -27.62 36.37
C LYS A 14 12.05 -26.57 37.06
N THR A 15 13.03 -26.01 36.35
CA THR A 15 13.89 -24.93 36.90
C THR A 15 13.10 -23.68 37.29
N ARG A 16 12.05 -23.33 36.53
CA ARG A 16 11.25 -22.13 36.83
C ARG A 16 10.32 -22.32 38.04
N ILE A 17 9.79 -23.52 38.23
CA ILE A 17 9.00 -23.86 39.42
C ILE A 17 9.90 -23.87 40.66
N GLU A 18 11.12 -24.41 40.55
CA GLU A 18 12.13 -24.37 41.61
C GLU A 18 12.47 -22.92 42.01
N GLU A 19 12.71 -22.02 41.05
CA GLU A 19 12.94 -20.58 41.32
C GLU A 19 11.76 -19.90 42.02
N LEU A 20 10.52 -20.22 41.62
CA LEU A 20 9.32 -19.64 42.23
C LEU A 20 9.09 -20.17 43.66
N ASN A 21 9.40 -21.44 43.90
CA ASN A 21 9.33 -22.05 45.22
C ASN A 21 10.39 -21.45 46.17
N GLU A 22 11.63 -21.25 45.70
CA GLU A 22 12.67 -20.57 46.49
C GLU A 22 12.25 -19.14 46.86
N LYS A 23 11.67 -18.40 45.90
CA LYS A 23 11.19 -17.04 46.15
C LYS A 23 10.04 -17.00 47.18
N TYR A 24 9.11 -17.96 47.14
CA TYR A 24 8.07 -18.07 48.15
C TYR A 24 8.65 -18.41 49.54
N LEU A 25 9.60 -19.34 49.61
CA LEU A 25 10.30 -19.69 50.84
C LEU A 25 11.09 -18.51 51.41
N GLU A 26 11.70 -17.67 50.56
CA GLU A 26 12.40 -16.46 50.98
C GLU A 26 11.44 -15.45 51.64
N ILE A 27 10.24 -15.28 51.08
CA ILE A 27 9.19 -14.42 51.65
C ILE A 27 8.74 -14.96 53.01
N MET A 28 8.57 -16.28 53.14
CA MET A 28 8.21 -16.94 54.40
C MET A 28 9.31 -16.79 55.46
N ARG A 29 10.59 -16.89 55.08
CA ARG A 29 11.75 -16.74 55.99
C ARG A 29 11.86 -15.34 56.60
N ARG A 30 11.26 -14.32 55.98
CA ARG A 30 11.22 -12.94 56.50
C ARG A 30 10.19 -12.73 57.63
N GLY A 31 9.72 -13.81 58.25
CA GLY A 31 8.90 -13.77 59.48
C GLY A 31 7.46 -13.32 59.27
N THR A 32 6.89 -13.55 58.09
CA THR A 32 5.50 -13.18 57.80
C THR A 32 4.55 -14.36 57.92
N ASN A 33 3.36 -14.13 58.49
CA ASN A 33 2.29 -15.14 58.56
C ASN A 33 1.92 -15.61 57.14
N ALA A 34 1.55 -16.89 57.01
CA ALA A 34 1.35 -17.55 55.70
C ALA A 34 0.39 -16.80 54.76
N ALA A 35 -0.72 -16.27 55.28
CA ALA A 35 -1.68 -15.48 54.48
C ALA A 35 -1.04 -14.20 53.90
N THR A 36 -0.19 -13.53 54.68
CA THR A 36 0.50 -12.31 54.25
C THR A 36 1.61 -12.61 53.23
N ALA A 37 2.28 -13.76 53.39
CA ALA A 37 3.27 -14.24 52.44
C ALA A 37 2.64 -14.62 51.09
N GLN A 38 1.48 -15.28 51.10
CA GLN A 38 0.71 -15.61 49.91
C GLN A 38 0.28 -14.34 49.15
N ALA A 39 -0.29 -13.35 49.85
CA ALA A 39 -0.69 -12.09 49.23
C ALA A 39 0.51 -11.31 48.63
N ARG A 40 1.67 -11.33 49.29
CA ARG A 40 2.90 -10.70 48.78
C ARG A 40 3.47 -11.44 47.57
N PHE A 41 3.46 -12.77 47.60
CA PHE A 41 3.89 -13.59 46.48
C PHE A 41 3.00 -13.35 45.25
N GLN A 42 1.68 -13.37 45.44
CA GLN A 42 0.68 -13.11 44.40
C GLN A 42 0.83 -11.71 43.81
N ARG A 43 1.06 -10.67 44.62
CA ARG A 43 1.37 -9.32 44.10
C ARG A 43 2.66 -9.26 43.28
N SER A 44 3.69 -9.99 43.70
CA SER A 44 5.00 -9.93 43.06
C SER A 44 5.11 -10.74 41.78
N THR A 45 4.28 -11.77 41.61
CA THR A 45 4.35 -12.72 40.48
C THR A 45 3.08 -12.76 39.64
N GLY A 46 1.94 -12.29 40.17
CA GLY A 46 0.62 -12.40 39.55
C GLY A 46 0.06 -13.83 39.54
N LEU A 47 0.62 -14.73 40.36
CA LEU A 47 0.28 -16.16 40.39
C LEU A 47 -0.18 -16.60 41.77
N ASP A 48 -1.15 -17.51 41.80
CA ASP A 48 -1.64 -18.12 43.04
C ASP A 48 -0.66 -19.18 43.54
N THR A 49 -0.43 -19.20 44.85
CA THR A 49 0.56 -20.08 45.47
C THR A 49 0.20 -21.56 45.34
N GLU A 50 -1.11 -21.89 45.34
CA GLU A 50 -1.57 -23.27 45.15
C GLU A 50 -1.26 -23.81 43.75
N ASP A 51 -1.34 -22.96 42.72
CA ASP A 51 -1.03 -23.36 41.34
C ASP A 51 0.47 -23.67 41.16
N VAL A 52 1.34 -22.92 41.85
CA VAL A 52 2.80 -23.13 41.83
C VAL A 52 3.19 -24.41 42.58
N ILE A 53 2.56 -24.68 43.73
CA ILE A 53 2.83 -25.89 44.54
C ILE A 53 2.29 -27.15 43.84
N THR A 54 1.13 -27.06 43.19
CA THR A 54 0.51 -28.20 42.47
C THR A 54 1.10 -28.42 41.07
N GLY A 55 2.00 -27.56 40.60
CA GLY A 55 2.72 -27.73 39.34
C GLY A 55 1.82 -27.72 38.10
N LYS A 56 0.65 -27.09 38.15
CA LYS A 56 -0.30 -27.09 37.03
C LYS A 56 0.32 -26.38 35.81
N GLN A 57 0.36 -27.09 34.68
CA GLN A 57 1.00 -26.67 33.42
C GLN A 57 0.44 -25.36 32.80
N HIS A 58 -0.67 -24.84 33.31
CA HIS A 58 -1.38 -23.66 32.79
C HIS A 58 -0.77 -22.29 33.15
N ILE A 59 0.25 -22.26 34.03
CA ILE A 59 0.85 -21.03 34.58
C ILE A 59 1.40 -20.07 33.49
N LEU A 60 1.76 -20.57 32.31
CA LEU A 60 2.29 -19.74 31.21
C LEU A 60 1.23 -19.17 30.26
N HIS A 61 -0.01 -19.68 30.27
CA HIS A 61 -0.99 -19.32 29.24
C HIS A 61 -1.85 -18.11 29.60
N LYS A 62 -2.05 -17.82 30.89
CA LYS A 62 -2.97 -16.79 31.38
C LYS A 62 -2.43 -15.36 31.16
N GLN A 63 -1.13 -15.13 31.39
CA GLN A 63 -0.52 -13.80 31.24
C GLN A 63 -0.48 -13.26 29.80
N ARG A 64 -0.65 -14.12 28.78
CA ARG A 64 -0.67 -13.72 27.36
C ARG A 64 -2.04 -13.28 26.87
N LYS A 65 -3.14 -13.85 27.39
CA LYS A 65 -4.50 -13.51 26.91
C LYS A 65 -4.96 -12.12 27.36
N ASP A 66 -4.63 -11.72 28.57
CA ASP A 66 -5.20 -10.48 29.13
C ASP A 66 -4.53 -9.18 28.63
N ARG A 67 -3.37 -9.26 27.96
CA ARG A 67 -2.70 -8.08 27.35
C ARG A 67 -3.05 -7.84 25.89
N LEU A 68 -3.71 -8.78 25.22
CA LEU A 68 -3.96 -8.73 23.75
C LEU A 68 -5.44 -8.51 23.39
N ALA A 69 -6.35 -8.42 24.36
CA ALA A 69 -7.75 -8.16 24.08
C ALA A 69 -8.01 -6.65 23.87
N PHE A 70 -7.86 -6.19 22.63
CA PHE A 70 -8.53 -4.97 22.16
C PHE A 70 -10.02 -5.29 22.03
N LYS A 71 -10.86 -4.70 22.88
CA LYS A 71 -12.33 -4.78 22.73
C LYS A 71 -12.77 -3.56 21.90
N PRO A 72 -13.23 -3.73 20.65
CA PRO A 72 -13.89 -2.64 19.96
C PRO A 72 -15.27 -2.40 20.60
N ASP A 73 -15.66 -1.14 20.71
CA ASP A 73 -16.95 -0.72 21.27
C ASP A 73 -18.10 -1.23 20.39
N ARG A 74 -19.02 -1.96 21.02
CA ARG A 74 -20.19 -2.60 20.39
C ARG A 74 -21.11 -1.60 19.67
N GLU A 75 -21.12 -0.35 20.08
CA GLU A 75 -21.98 0.71 19.53
C GLU A 75 -21.61 1.12 18.08
N ILE A 76 -20.39 0.85 17.62
CA ILE A 76 -19.94 1.25 16.27
C ILE A 76 -20.47 0.30 15.19
N LEU A 77 -20.73 -0.96 15.54
CA LEU A 77 -21.18 -1.99 14.59
C LEU A 77 -22.69 -1.94 14.33
N GLU A 78 -23.50 -1.47 15.28
CA GLU A 78 -24.97 -1.49 15.15
C GLU A 78 -25.52 -0.36 14.26
N ASN A 79 -24.73 0.69 13.97
CA ASN A 79 -25.17 1.86 13.19
C ASN A 79 -24.59 1.96 11.77
N SER A 80 -23.90 0.93 11.27
CA SER A 80 -23.33 0.95 9.92
C SER A 80 -24.32 0.41 8.88
N THR A 81 -24.69 1.22 7.90
CA THR A 81 -25.56 0.89 6.75
C THR A 81 -24.86 0.03 5.67
N TYR A 82 -23.92 -0.83 6.05
CA TYR A 82 -23.33 -1.80 5.12
C TYR A 82 -24.21 -3.05 5.03
N PRO A 83 -24.53 -3.55 3.82
CA PRO A 83 -25.32 -4.76 3.68
C PRO A 83 -24.60 -5.95 4.33
N ALA A 84 -25.32 -6.64 5.24
CA ALA A 84 -24.80 -7.63 6.18
C ALA A 84 -24.50 -9.02 5.57
N GLU A 85 -24.35 -9.14 4.25
CA GLU A 85 -24.18 -10.44 3.59
C GLU A 85 -22.89 -10.46 2.77
N PHE A 86 -21.78 -10.76 3.46
CA PHE A 86 -20.58 -11.26 2.79
C PHE A 86 -20.84 -12.69 2.28
N PRO A 87 -20.34 -13.07 1.08
CA PRO A 87 -20.45 -14.45 0.60
C PRO A 87 -19.83 -15.41 1.62
N SER A 88 -20.58 -16.46 1.98
CA SER A 88 -20.36 -17.40 3.09
C SER A 88 -19.09 -18.28 2.99
N THR A 89 -18.19 -17.99 2.06
CA THR A 89 -16.91 -18.67 1.88
C THR A 89 -15.73 -17.77 2.26
N TYR A 90 -15.82 -17.09 3.41
CA TYR A 90 -14.63 -16.52 4.04
C TYR A 90 -13.89 -17.64 4.76
N VAL A 91 -12.83 -18.18 4.13
CA VAL A 91 -11.86 -19.00 4.84
C VAL A 91 -11.07 -18.03 5.73
N PRO A 92 -11.18 -18.10 7.08
CA PRO A 92 -10.42 -17.22 7.93
C PRO A 92 -8.93 -17.46 7.65
N VAL A 93 -8.26 -16.42 7.15
CA VAL A 93 -6.80 -16.40 7.12
C VAL A 93 -6.36 -16.56 8.58
N PRO A 94 -5.61 -17.61 8.94
CA PRO A 94 -5.17 -17.77 10.32
C PRO A 94 -4.39 -16.51 10.72
N GLU A 95 -4.77 -15.90 11.85
CA GLU A 95 -4.02 -14.76 12.39
C GLU A 95 -2.54 -15.16 12.46
N PRO A 96 -1.62 -14.40 11.85
CA PRO A 96 -0.21 -14.75 11.89
C PRO A 96 0.26 -14.66 13.34
N GLU A 97 0.54 -15.81 13.96
CA GLU A 97 1.12 -15.88 15.29
C GLU A 97 2.38 -15.01 15.33
N VAL A 98 2.34 -13.93 16.10
CA VAL A 98 3.46 -12.99 16.16
C VAL A 98 4.69 -13.74 16.71
N PRO A 99 5.79 -13.85 15.95
CA PRO A 99 6.95 -14.62 16.36
C PRO A 99 7.51 -14.10 17.69
N ASP A 100 7.90 -15.03 18.57
CA ASP A 100 8.54 -14.69 19.85
C ASP A 100 9.92 -14.01 19.64
N ARG A 101 10.57 -13.56 20.71
CA ARG A 101 11.86 -12.83 20.60
C ARG A 101 12.97 -13.63 19.91
N ARG A 102 12.90 -14.98 19.93
CA ARG A 102 13.83 -15.87 19.23
C ARG A 102 13.43 -16.05 17.77
N GLY A 103 12.13 -16.22 17.50
CA GLY A 103 11.54 -16.24 16.17
C GLY A 103 11.81 -14.95 15.41
N ARG A 104 11.76 -13.78 16.06
CA ARG A 104 12.14 -12.49 15.44
C ARG A 104 13.63 -12.34 15.19
N ARG A 105 14.51 -12.93 16.00
CA ARG A 105 15.97 -12.94 15.75
C ARG A 105 16.36 -13.95 14.68
N ALA A 106 15.71 -15.12 14.66
CA ALA A 106 15.87 -16.12 13.60
C ALA A 106 15.29 -15.62 12.28
N LEU A 107 14.11 -14.99 12.29
CA LEU A 107 13.57 -14.23 11.17
C LEU A 107 14.49 -13.09 10.81
N GLY A 108 15.06 -12.33 11.74
CA GLY A 108 16.02 -11.26 11.41
C GLY A 108 17.30 -11.77 10.72
N ALA A 109 17.77 -12.97 11.08
CA ALA A 109 18.89 -13.65 10.40
C ALA A 109 18.47 -14.24 9.05
N LEU A 110 17.29 -14.86 8.99
CA LEU A 110 16.67 -15.37 7.76
C LEU A 110 16.28 -14.25 6.81
N TYR A 111 15.88 -13.08 7.29
CA TYR A 111 15.49 -11.88 6.54
C TYR A 111 16.72 -11.18 5.97
N LYS A 112 17.87 -11.28 6.65
CA LYS A 112 19.17 -10.94 6.06
C LYS A 112 19.57 -11.90 4.93
N LEU A 113 19.12 -13.16 4.97
CA LEU A 113 19.26 -14.14 3.88
C LEU A 113 18.19 -13.94 2.79
N TYR A 114 16.97 -13.56 3.18
CA TYR A 114 15.81 -13.25 2.36
C TYR A 114 15.94 -11.81 1.86
N LYS A 115 17.07 -11.52 1.22
CA LYS A 115 17.17 -10.32 0.40
C LYS A 115 16.19 -10.53 -0.75
N GLU A 116 15.07 -9.82 -0.74
CA GLU A 116 14.10 -9.91 -1.84
C GLU A 116 14.84 -9.54 -3.14
N LEU A 117 15.13 -10.55 -3.95
CA LEU A 117 15.86 -10.43 -5.22
C LEU A 117 14.99 -9.82 -6.33
N TYR A 118 13.68 -9.73 -6.10
CA TYR A 118 12.70 -9.34 -7.11
C TYR A 118 11.91 -8.10 -6.68
N ASN A 119 11.61 -7.25 -7.65
CA ASN A 119 10.75 -6.09 -7.41
C ASN A 119 9.28 -6.54 -7.33
N ARG A 120 8.61 -6.24 -6.22
CA ARG A 120 7.17 -6.48 -6.01
C ARG A 120 6.29 -5.33 -6.43
N HIS A 121 6.89 -4.19 -6.76
CA HIS A 121 6.17 -3.03 -7.25
C HIS A 121 5.50 -3.36 -8.60
N ARG A 122 4.25 -2.95 -8.72
CA ARG A 122 3.46 -3.08 -9.94
C ARG A 122 3.07 -1.68 -10.40
N LYS A 123 3.36 -1.38 -11.66
CA LYS A 123 3.02 -0.09 -12.29
C LYS A 123 1.52 0.15 -12.32
N PHE A 124 0.74 -0.87 -12.71
CA PHE A 124 -0.72 -0.85 -12.69
C PHE A 124 -1.22 -1.85 -11.64
N VAL A 125 -2.15 -1.39 -10.80
CA VAL A 125 -2.74 -2.20 -9.73
C VAL A 125 -4.26 -2.17 -9.86
N TRP A 126 -4.84 -3.34 -10.08
CA TRP A 126 -6.27 -3.54 -10.10
C TRP A 126 -6.80 -3.49 -8.66
N PHE A 127 -7.91 -2.77 -8.45
CA PHE A 127 -8.48 -2.60 -7.13
C PHE A 127 -10.01 -2.58 -7.19
N ASN A 128 -10.65 -3.40 -6.34
CA ASN A 128 -12.10 -3.45 -6.18
C ASN A 128 -12.91 -3.61 -7.51
N GLY A 129 -12.41 -4.41 -8.44
CA GLY A 129 -13.04 -4.61 -9.76
C GLY A 129 -12.76 -3.51 -10.79
N TYR A 130 -12.02 -2.46 -10.41
CA TYR A 130 -11.59 -1.40 -11.31
C TYR A 130 -10.15 -1.63 -11.76
N GLU A 131 -9.97 -1.57 -13.08
CA GLU A 131 -8.67 -1.57 -13.74
C GLU A 131 -8.34 -0.14 -14.19
N PRO A 132 -7.08 0.33 -13.98
CA PRO A 132 -6.62 1.57 -14.57
C PRO A 132 -6.76 1.53 -16.09
N SER A 133 -7.66 2.36 -16.63
CA SER A 133 -7.93 2.40 -18.06
C SER A 133 -7.01 3.40 -18.75
N VAL A 134 -6.11 2.86 -19.58
CA VAL A 134 -5.38 3.63 -20.58
C VAL A 134 -6.21 3.58 -21.84
N GLN A 135 -7.20 4.48 -21.94
CA GLN A 135 -8.21 4.44 -23.01
C GLN A 135 -7.68 4.95 -24.35
N CYS A 136 -6.49 5.54 -24.35
CA CYS A 136 -6.07 6.55 -25.30
C CYS A 136 -4.63 6.34 -25.79
N ALA A 137 -4.32 6.86 -26.97
CA ALA A 137 -3.03 6.66 -27.62
C ALA A 137 -1.93 7.56 -27.03
N GLY A 138 -0.68 7.12 -27.09
CA GLY A 138 0.48 7.94 -26.70
C GLY A 138 0.67 8.13 -25.20
N VAL A 139 -0.08 7.42 -24.35
CA VAL A 139 0.10 7.48 -22.89
C VAL A 139 1.41 6.82 -22.48
N TRP A 140 2.23 7.54 -21.71
CA TRP A 140 3.46 7.02 -21.14
C TRP A 140 3.40 7.03 -19.61
N VAL A 141 3.66 5.88 -19.00
CA VAL A 141 3.73 5.73 -17.53
C VAL A 141 5.10 5.18 -17.18
N ALA A 142 5.87 5.95 -16.40
CA ALA A 142 7.19 5.58 -15.94
C ALA A 142 7.16 4.25 -15.15
N PRO A 143 8.20 3.40 -15.24
CA PRO A 143 8.22 2.10 -14.57
C PRO A 143 8.06 2.15 -13.04
N SER A 144 8.51 3.23 -12.40
CA SER A 144 8.39 3.42 -10.95
C SER A 144 7.12 4.15 -10.50
N ALA A 145 6.32 4.65 -11.44
CA ALA A 145 5.02 5.22 -11.13
C ALA A 145 4.01 4.13 -10.76
N THR A 146 3.02 4.47 -9.94
CA THR A 146 1.97 3.53 -9.50
C THR A 146 0.60 4.11 -9.81
N VAL A 147 -0.20 3.38 -10.59
CA VAL A 147 -1.57 3.74 -10.94
C VAL A 147 -2.51 2.66 -10.42
N ILE A 148 -3.47 3.03 -9.57
CA ILE A 148 -4.26 2.10 -8.75
C ILE A 148 -5.75 2.44 -8.86
N GLY A 149 -6.58 1.43 -9.15
CA GLY A 149 -8.05 1.54 -9.11
C GLY A 149 -8.65 2.24 -10.33
N ASP A 150 -9.73 3.00 -10.13
CA ASP A 150 -10.45 3.70 -11.22
C ASP A 150 -9.69 4.97 -11.63
N VAL A 151 -8.70 4.78 -12.50
CA VAL A 151 -7.92 5.86 -13.10
C VAL A 151 -8.11 5.84 -14.59
N ARG A 152 -8.44 7.00 -15.17
CA ARG A 152 -8.63 7.19 -16.60
C ARG A 152 -7.59 8.18 -17.11
N LEU A 153 -6.74 7.72 -18.02
CA LEU A 153 -5.71 8.54 -18.66
C LEU A 153 -6.11 8.76 -20.12
N CYS A 154 -6.28 10.02 -20.50
CA CYS A 154 -6.57 10.46 -21.87
C CYS A 154 -5.31 10.49 -22.76
N ASP A 155 -5.45 10.94 -24.01
CA ASP A 155 -4.38 10.91 -25.02
C ASP A 155 -3.13 11.69 -24.59
N ASN A 156 -1.96 11.11 -24.87
CA ASN A 156 -0.64 11.73 -24.62
C ASN A 156 -0.39 12.14 -23.16
N VAL A 157 -1.16 11.59 -22.21
CA VAL A 157 -0.88 11.76 -20.79
C VAL A 157 0.43 11.08 -20.45
N ASN A 158 1.27 11.78 -19.69
CA ASN A 158 2.55 11.24 -19.25
C ASN A 158 2.68 11.32 -17.72
N VAL A 159 2.98 10.17 -17.11
CA VAL A 159 3.11 10.00 -15.67
C VAL A 159 4.57 9.65 -15.36
N TRP A 160 5.24 10.56 -14.66
CA TRP A 160 6.67 10.54 -14.41
C TRP A 160 7.06 9.73 -13.18
N TYR A 161 8.37 9.64 -12.91
CA TYR A 161 8.93 8.65 -12.00
C TYR A 161 8.41 8.85 -10.57
N ASN A 162 8.08 7.75 -9.91
CA ASN A 162 7.59 7.70 -8.52
C ASN A 162 6.27 8.45 -8.27
N ALA A 163 5.56 8.89 -9.31
CA ALA A 163 4.22 9.44 -9.15
C ALA A 163 3.24 8.33 -8.72
N VAL A 164 2.26 8.68 -7.88
CA VAL A 164 1.25 7.76 -7.37
C VAL A 164 -0.13 8.32 -7.64
N LEU A 165 -0.89 7.64 -8.49
CA LEU A 165 -2.30 7.92 -8.76
C LEU A 165 -3.13 6.83 -8.10
N ARG A 166 -3.81 7.17 -7.00
CA ARG A 166 -4.58 6.22 -6.22
C ARG A 166 -6.07 6.58 -6.24
N GLY A 167 -6.78 5.98 -7.19
CA GLY A 167 -8.24 6.04 -7.36
C GLY A 167 -8.93 4.83 -6.72
N ASP A 168 -8.64 4.57 -5.44
CA ASP A 168 -9.15 3.41 -4.70
C ASP A 168 -10.56 3.64 -4.12
N LYS A 169 -10.84 4.86 -3.66
CA LYS A 169 -12.14 5.25 -3.10
C LYS A 169 -13.09 5.89 -4.11
N ASN A 170 -12.55 6.51 -5.16
CA ASN A 170 -13.28 7.26 -6.18
C ASN A 170 -12.43 7.34 -7.46
N ARG A 171 -12.97 7.94 -8.52
CA ARG A 171 -12.26 8.01 -9.81
C ARG A 171 -11.25 9.14 -9.89
N ILE A 172 -10.19 8.91 -10.65
CA ILE A 172 -9.24 9.92 -11.12
C ILE A 172 -9.35 10.02 -12.65
N GLU A 173 -9.61 11.21 -13.16
CA GLU A 173 -9.66 11.49 -14.60
C GLU A 173 -8.58 12.51 -14.96
N VAL A 174 -7.72 12.15 -15.92
CA VAL A 174 -6.62 12.98 -16.39
C VAL A 174 -6.83 13.30 -17.86
N GLY A 175 -7.02 14.58 -18.17
CA GLY A 175 -7.25 15.11 -19.51
C GLY A 175 -6.03 14.99 -20.43
N PRO A 176 -6.21 15.21 -21.74
CA PRO A 176 -5.18 14.93 -22.74
C PRO A 176 -3.99 15.89 -22.66
N HIS A 177 -2.80 15.43 -23.07
CA HIS A 177 -1.54 16.20 -23.06
C HIS A 177 -1.12 16.71 -21.68
N THR A 178 -1.66 16.13 -20.61
CA THR A 178 -1.34 16.50 -19.23
C THR A 178 -0.15 15.69 -18.72
N ASN A 179 0.75 16.36 -18.01
CA ASN A 179 1.92 15.75 -17.41
C ASN A 179 1.78 15.70 -15.88
N ILE A 180 2.08 14.54 -15.30
CA ILE A 180 2.14 14.32 -13.86
C ILE A 180 3.58 14.03 -13.48
N GLN A 181 4.27 15.05 -13.00
CA GLN A 181 5.71 15.03 -12.80
C GLN A 181 6.14 14.20 -11.58
N ASP A 182 7.45 14.05 -11.42
CA ASP A 182 8.05 13.07 -10.51
C ASP A 182 7.58 13.21 -9.06
N GLY A 183 7.26 12.08 -8.44
CA GLY A 183 6.85 12.02 -7.04
C GLY A 183 5.52 12.71 -6.70
N ALA A 184 4.75 13.14 -7.70
CA ALA A 184 3.42 13.70 -7.45
C ALA A 184 2.47 12.62 -6.92
N ILE A 185 1.64 12.97 -5.94
CA ILE A 185 0.70 12.05 -5.27
C ILE A 185 -0.71 12.57 -5.46
N ILE A 186 -1.54 11.75 -6.10
CA ILE A 186 -2.94 12.05 -6.39
C ILE A 186 -3.80 11.03 -5.66
N THR A 187 -4.67 11.53 -4.80
CA THR A 187 -5.57 10.72 -3.98
C THR A 187 -6.98 11.28 -4.04
N VAL A 188 -7.93 10.39 -3.83
CA VAL A 188 -9.36 10.70 -3.81
C VAL A 188 -9.93 10.42 -2.42
N ASP A 189 -11.15 10.88 -2.19
CA ASP A 189 -11.90 10.55 -0.98
C ASP A 189 -13.26 9.94 -1.29
N ASP A 190 -13.82 9.21 -0.32
CA ASP A 190 -15.11 8.51 -0.43
C ASP A 190 -16.29 9.41 -0.08
N LYS A 191 -16.08 10.38 0.81
CA LYS A 191 -17.14 11.26 1.30
C LYS A 191 -17.33 12.42 0.33
N PRO A 192 -18.57 12.76 -0.08
CA PRO A 192 -18.80 13.95 -0.90
C PRO A 192 -18.22 15.18 -0.23
N THR A 193 -17.56 16.02 -1.02
CA THR A 193 -16.97 17.28 -0.54
C THR A 193 -18.05 18.17 0.08
N LEU A 194 -17.66 19.04 1.02
CA LEU A 194 -18.58 20.02 1.65
C LEU A 194 -19.31 20.90 0.63
N ALA A 195 -18.72 21.09 -0.55
CA ALA A 195 -19.30 21.80 -1.69
C ALA A 195 -20.31 20.97 -2.52
N GLY A 196 -20.60 19.72 -2.15
CA GLY A 196 -21.58 18.86 -2.81
C GLY A 196 -21.10 18.18 -4.10
N PHE A 197 -19.81 18.26 -4.42
CA PHE A 197 -19.23 17.59 -5.59
C PHE A 197 -18.73 16.18 -5.24
N GLU A 198 -18.74 15.31 -6.25
CA GLU A 198 -18.06 14.01 -6.20
C GLU A 198 -16.58 14.20 -5.84
N SER A 199 -16.10 13.43 -4.86
CA SER A 199 -14.76 13.52 -4.27
C SER A 199 -13.67 12.78 -5.06
N GLY A 200 -13.87 12.71 -6.37
CA GLY A 200 -12.85 12.30 -7.32
C GLY A 200 -11.85 13.42 -7.58
N VAL A 201 -10.83 13.11 -8.39
CA VAL A 201 -9.92 14.11 -8.93
C VAL A 201 -10.14 14.20 -10.44
N VAL A 202 -10.37 15.40 -10.92
CA VAL A 202 -10.48 15.68 -12.36
C VAL A 202 -9.41 16.70 -12.73
N ILE A 203 -8.58 16.37 -13.70
CA ILE A 203 -7.53 17.23 -14.22
C ILE A 203 -7.82 17.48 -15.69
N GLY A 204 -7.89 18.75 -16.10
CA GLY A 204 -8.09 19.14 -17.49
C GLY A 204 -6.91 18.79 -18.39
N GLY A 205 -7.03 19.16 -19.66
CA GLY A 205 -5.99 18.94 -20.67
C GLY A 205 -4.87 19.98 -20.59
N HIS A 206 -3.72 19.66 -21.19
CA HIS A 206 -2.55 20.55 -21.28
C HIS A 206 -2.10 21.09 -19.91
N THR A 207 -2.35 20.33 -18.85
CA THR A 207 -2.08 20.75 -17.48
C THR A 207 -0.76 20.14 -17.02
N THR A 208 -0.01 20.91 -16.22
CA THR A 208 1.27 20.48 -15.67
C THR A 208 1.13 20.32 -14.16
N ILE A 209 1.23 19.08 -13.67
CA ILE A 209 1.28 18.79 -12.23
C ILE A 209 2.75 18.64 -11.83
N GLY A 210 3.27 19.63 -11.12
CA GLY A 210 4.68 19.76 -10.76
C GLY A 210 5.20 18.66 -9.85
N HIS A 211 6.53 18.49 -9.83
CA HIS A 211 7.19 17.48 -9.01
C HIS A 211 6.78 17.54 -7.54
N GLY A 212 6.46 16.39 -6.94
CA GLY A 212 6.09 16.30 -5.53
C GLY A 212 4.76 16.98 -5.15
N ALA A 213 3.98 17.46 -6.14
CA ALA A 213 2.67 18.04 -5.88
C ALA A 213 1.71 17.01 -5.30
N LYS A 214 0.80 17.46 -4.44
CA LYS A 214 -0.20 16.61 -3.77
C LYS A 214 -1.59 17.10 -4.12
N LEU A 215 -2.37 16.23 -4.74
CA LEU A 215 -3.76 16.50 -5.08
C LEU A 215 -4.66 15.58 -4.26
N HIS A 216 -5.66 16.17 -3.59
CA HIS A 216 -6.63 15.42 -2.81
C HIS A 216 -8.04 15.90 -3.14
N ALA A 217 -8.85 15.03 -3.78
CA ALA A 217 -10.27 15.26 -4.08
C ALA A 217 -10.59 16.67 -4.64
N CYS A 218 -9.88 17.09 -5.70
CA CYS A 218 -9.95 18.44 -6.26
C CYS A 218 -10.24 18.43 -7.77
N ARG A 219 -10.67 19.58 -8.31
CA ARG A 219 -10.87 19.78 -9.74
C ARG A 219 -9.88 20.81 -10.27
N ILE A 220 -9.20 20.46 -11.35
CA ILE A 220 -8.24 21.32 -12.04
C ILE A 220 -8.71 21.46 -13.48
N GLY A 221 -8.79 22.70 -13.94
CA GLY A 221 -9.15 23.07 -15.30
C GLY A 221 -8.08 22.72 -16.32
N ASN A 222 -8.23 23.29 -17.51
CA ASN A 222 -7.30 23.14 -18.62
C ASN A 222 -6.17 24.16 -18.53
N GLU A 223 -5.01 23.82 -19.10
CA GLU A 223 -3.89 24.75 -19.25
C GLU A 223 -3.44 25.32 -17.87
N CYS A 224 -3.56 24.53 -16.80
CA CYS A 224 -3.12 24.93 -15.46
C CYS A 224 -1.67 24.51 -15.19
N VAL A 225 -1.00 25.22 -14.28
CA VAL A 225 0.29 24.79 -13.72
C VAL A 225 0.18 24.67 -12.20
N ILE A 226 0.32 23.46 -11.70
CA ILE A 226 0.47 23.20 -10.27
C ILE A 226 1.96 23.12 -9.95
N GLY A 227 2.47 24.10 -9.21
CA GLY A 227 3.88 24.21 -8.90
C GLY A 227 4.41 23.01 -8.09
N MET A 228 5.72 22.84 -8.14
CA MET A 228 6.42 21.78 -7.41
C MET A 228 6.09 21.84 -5.91
N ASN A 229 5.83 20.68 -5.30
CA ASN A 229 5.45 20.54 -3.88
C ASN A 229 4.20 21.34 -3.46
N ALA A 230 3.42 21.88 -4.39
CA ALA A 230 2.13 22.47 -4.05
C ALA A 230 1.15 21.40 -3.56
N THR A 231 0.29 21.75 -2.62
CA THR A 231 -0.73 20.86 -2.05
C THR A 231 -2.10 21.47 -2.28
N ILE A 232 -2.97 20.72 -2.96
CA ILE A 232 -4.36 21.11 -3.25
C ILE A 232 -5.28 20.21 -2.43
N LEU A 233 -6.08 20.82 -1.56
CA LEU A 233 -6.97 20.11 -0.65
C LEU A 233 -8.39 19.91 -1.23
N GLU A 234 -9.18 19.13 -0.50
CA GLU A 234 -10.50 18.66 -0.89
C GLU A 234 -11.46 19.78 -1.34
N GLY A 235 -12.20 19.53 -2.42
CA GLY A 235 -13.19 20.46 -2.94
C GLY A 235 -12.61 21.74 -3.57
N ALA A 236 -11.28 21.90 -3.63
CA ALA A 236 -10.69 23.02 -4.34
C ALA A 236 -10.97 22.92 -5.84
N ILE A 237 -11.32 24.06 -6.44
CA ILE A 237 -11.57 24.22 -7.87
C ILE A 237 -10.54 25.19 -8.41
N ILE A 238 -9.70 24.71 -9.31
CA ILE A 238 -8.70 25.51 -10.02
C ILE A 238 -9.22 25.68 -11.44
N GLU A 239 -9.55 26.90 -11.83
CA GLU A 239 -10.06 27.19 -13.17
C GLU A 239 -8.98 27.17 -14.24
N ASP A 240 -9.43 27.22 -15.49
CA ASP A 240 -8.55 27.19 -16.65
C ASP A 240 -7.50 28.32 -16.60
N ASN A 241 -6.31 28.03 -17.13
CA ASN A 241 -5.17 28.95 -17.13
C ASN A 241 -4.68 29.37 -15.74
N ALA A 242 -5.12 28.78 -14.63
CA ALA A 242 -4.60 29.15 -13.33
C ALA A 242 -3.21 28.57 -13.04
N VAL A 243 -2.40 29.32 -12.28
CA VAL A 243 -1.04 28.91 -11.86
C VAL A 243 -0.95 28.93 -10.33
N ILE A 244 -0.61 27.78 -9.75
CA ILE A 244 -0.30 27.66 -8.32
C ILE A 244 1.22 27.61 -8.18
N ALA A 245 1.80 28.56 -7.45
CA ALA A 245 3.25 28.62 -7.26
C ALA A 245 3.76 27.42 -6.43
N ALA A 246 5.05 27.13 -6.57
CA ALA A 246 5.70 26.04 -5.83
C ALA A 246 5.52 26.17 -4.32
N GLY A 247 5.33 25.04 -3.64
CA GLY A 247 5.16 24.96 -2.18
C GLY A 247 3.88 25.57 -1.62
N SER A 248 2.93 25.97 -2.49
CA SER A 248 1.69 26.60 -2.05
C SER A 248 0.70 25.59 -1.47
N LEU A 249 -0.14 26.03 -0.52
CA LEU A 249 -1.21 25.23 0.08
C LEU A 249 -2.56 25.85 -0.25
N VAL A 250 -3.31 25.23 -1.17
CA VAL A 250 -4.69 25.62 -1.47
C VAL A 250 -5.63 24.92 -0.49
N LEU A 251 -6.40 25.73 0.25
CA LEU A 251 -7.28 25.24 1.31
C LEU A 251 -8.52 24.54 0.76
N PRO A 252 -9.23 23.74 1.57
CA PRO A 252 -10.44 23.06 1.15
C PRO A 252 -11.49 24.04 0.60
N ASN A 253 -12.22 23.62 -0.44
CA ASN A 253 -13.28 24.39 -1.08
C ASN A 253 -12.84 25.77 -1.63
N THR A 254 -11.54 26.01 -1.79
CA THR A 254 -11.04 27.24 -2.40
C THR A 254 -11.28 27.22 -3.90
N ARG A 255 -11.83 28.30 -4.44
CA ARG A 255 -11.94 28.52 -5.89
C ARG A 255 -10.85 29.49 -6.34
N VAL A 256 -9.96 29.02 -7.20
CA VAL A 256 -8.93 29.82 -7.88
C VAL A 256 -9.49 30.20 -9.25
N GLY A 257 -9.54 31.50 -9.54
CA GLY A 257 -10.15 32.01 -10.77
C GLY A 257 -9.31 31.79 -12.02
N HIS A 258 -9.95 31.91 -13.18
CA HIS A 258 -9.29 31.80 -14.48
C HIS A 258 -8.10 32.76 -14.61
N GLY A 259 -6.97 32.25 -15.10
CA GLY A 259 -5.78 33.06 -15.38
C GLY A 259 -5.16 33.71 -14.13
N GLU A 260 -5.46 33.20 -12.93
CA GLU A 260 -4.93 33.71 -11.68
C GLU A 260 -3.65 32.98 -11.26
N MET A 261 -2.69 33.74 -10.74
CA MET A 261 -1.49 33.20 -10.08
C MET A 261 -1.65 33.30 -8.56
N TRP A 262 -1.62 32.15 -7.89
CA TRP A 262 -1.72 32.03 -6.44
C TRP A 262 -0.41 31.53 -5.83
N ALA A 263 -0.03 32.04 -4.66
CA ALA A 263 1.16 31.58 -3.94
C ALA A 263 0.98 31.61 -2.41
N GLY A 264 1.77 30.78 -1.71
CA GLY A 264 1.90 30.80 -0.25
C GLY A 264 1.15 29.68 0.47
N SER A 265 1.25 29.66 1.81
CA SER A 265 0.59 28.69 2.67
C SER A 265 -0.02 29.43 3.88
N PRO A 266 -1.34 29.71 3.87
CA PRO A 266 -2.30 29.39 2.82
C PRO A 266 -2.09 30.21 1.54
N ALA A 267 -2.42 29.62 0.40
CA ALA A 267 -2.27 30.25 -0.91
C ALA A 267 -3.22 31.44 -1.05
N ARG A 268 -2.74 32.51 -1.65
CA ARG A 268 -3.53 33.72 -1.96
C ARG A 268 -3.22 34.20 -3.36
N LEU A 269 -4.18 34.90 -3.96
CA LEU A 269 -4.00 35.60 -5.23
C LEU A 269 -2.83 36.59 -5.11
N ILE A 270 -1.88 36.48 -6.04
CA ILE A 270 -0.75 37.40 -6.17
C ILE A 270 -0.99 38.38 -7.32
N ARG A 271 -1.40 37.84 -8.48
CA ARG A 271 -1.64 38.59 -9.71
C ARG A 271 -2.41 37.76 -10.73
N HIS A 272 -2.84 38.40 -11.80
CA HIS A 272 -3.28 37.71 -13.02
C HIS A 272 -2.08 37.37 -13.92
N LEU A 273 -2.23 36.35 -14.75
CA LEU A 273 -1.26 35.98 -15.77
C LEU A 273 -1.30 36.94 -16.95
N GLY A 274 -0.14 37.14 -17.57
CA GLY A 274 -0.07 37.80 -18.86
C GLY A 274 -0.41 36.84 -20.01
N HIS A 275 -0.90 37.37 -21.12
CA HIS A 275 -1.26 36.58 -22.30
C HIS A 275 -0.13 35.66 -22.81
N ASN A 276 1.12 36.14 -22.77
CA ASN A 276 2.27 35.35 -23.18
C ASN A 276 2.54 34.16 -22.23
N GLU A 277 2.25 34.32 -20.92
CA GLU A 277 2.41 33.24 -19.95
C GLU A 277 1.36 32.14 -20.18
N GLU A 278 0.10 32.51 -20.46
CA GLU A 278 -0.97 31.55 -20.78
C GLU A 278 -0.60 30.69 -22.01
N LEU A 279 -0.12 31.31 -23.09
CA LEU A 279 0.35 30.59 -24.29
C LEU A 279 1.55 29.68 -24.00
N GLN A 280 2.42 30.09 -23.09
CA GLN A 280 3.59 29.33 -22.71
C GLN A 280 3.20 28.04 -21.96
N VAL A 281 2.19 28.07 -21.09
CA VAL A 281 1.74 26.88 -20.34
C VAL A 281 1.39 25.73 -21.28
N LYS A 282 0.62 26.02 -22.33
CA LYS A 282 0.25 25.01 -23.34
C LYS A 282 1.47 24.44 -24.06
N THR A 283 2.40 25.32 -24.45
CA THR A 283 3.63 24.94 -25.15
C THR A 283 4.50 24.05 -24.28
N ASP A 284 4.65 24.38 -23.00
CA ASP A 284 5.41 23.60 -22.03
C ASP A 284 4.80 22.21 -21.81
N ALA A 285 3.47 22.11 -21.74
CA ALA A 285 2.79 20.82 -21.64
C ALA A 285 3.05 19.92 -22.86
N LEU A 286 3.05 20.48 -24.08
CA LEU A 286 3.37 19.75 -25.31
C LEU A 286 4.83 19.32 -25.40
N ASN A 287 5.76 20.14 -24.88
CA ASN A 287 7.18 19.77 -24.79
C ASN A 287 7.37 18.50 -23.94
N TYR A 288 6.59 18.34 -22.86
CA TYR A 288 6.59 17.13 -22.03
C TYR A 288 6.06 15.90 -22.75
N VAL A 289 5.11 16.05 -23.68
CA VAL A 289 4.67 14.93 -24.54
C VAL A 289 5.83 14.41 -25.37
N HIS A 290 6.55 15.30 -26.06
CA HIS A 290 7.71 14.91 -26.86
C HIS A 290 8.84 14.31 -26.02
N LEU A 291 9.04 14.83 -24.81
CA LEU A 291 10.02 14.25 -23.89
C LEU A 291 9.59 12.86 -23.42
N ALA A 292 8.31 12.66 -23.13
CA ALA A 292 7.77 11.35 -22.76
C ALA A 292 7.92 10.32 -23.89
N GLU A 293 7.76 10.72 -25.17
CA GLU A 293 8.06 9.85 -26.32
C GLU A 293 9.51 9.37 -26.33
N LYS A 294 10.47 10.28 -26.08
CA LYS A 294 11.90 9.90 -26.00
C LYS A 294 12.16 8.91 -24.87
N HIS A 295 11.57 9.15 -23.70
CA HIS A 295 11.67 8.19 -22.60
C HIS A 295 10.99 6.87 -22.94
N ALA A 296 9.85 6.88 -23.61
CA ALA A 296 9.14 5.68 -24.03
C ALA A 296 10.00 4.82 -24.97
N LEU A 297 10.79 5.43 -25.86
CA LEU A 297 11.71 4.72 -26.76
C LEU A 297 12.85 4.00 -26.03
N GLU A 298 13.29 4.52 -24.89
CA GLU A 298 14.29 3.87 -24.05
C GLU A 298 13.74 2.61 -23.33
N PHE A 299 12.41 2.47 -23.25
CA PHE A 299 11.77 1.30 -22.64
C PHE A 299 11.27 0.33 -23.71
N THR A 300 11.64 -0.94 -23.55
CA THR A 300 11.06 -2.03 -24.32
C THR A 300 9.68 -2.41 -23.76
N THR A 301 8.81 -2.97 -24.62
CA THR A 301 7.47 -3.44 -24.21
C THR A 301 7.54 -4.49 -23.10
N THR A 302 8.57 -5.34 -23.13
CA THR A 302 8.86 -6.37 -22.13
C THR A 302 10.22 -6.12 -21.51
N GLY A 303 10.26 -5.92 -20.19
CA GLY A 303 11.53 -5.86 -19.47
C GLY A 303 12.29 -7.18 -19.54
N MET A 304 13.62 -7.12 -19.48
CA MET A 304 14.49 -8.30 -19.52
C MET A 304 14.69 -8.96 -18.14
N ALA A 305 14.03 -8.45 -17.10
CA ALA A 305 14.15 -8.92 -15.72
C ALA A 305 13.80 -10.41 -15.57
N TYR A 306 12.91 -10.95 -16.41
CA TYR A 306 12.58 -12.37 -16.36
C TYR A 306 13.80 -13.27 -16.63
N LYS A 307 14.74 -12.86 -17.49
CA LYS A 307 15.94 -13.66 -17.79
C LYS A 307 16.85 -13.83 -16.58
N GLU A 308 16.96 -12.77 -15.77
CA GLU A 308 17.73 -12.82 -14.54
C GLU A 308 17.05 -13.73 -13.52
N VAL A 309 15.72 -13.68 -13.44
CA VAL A 309 14.91 -14.59 -12.61
C VAL A 309 15.12 -16.04 -13.05
N ASP A 310 15.01 -16.33 -14.35
CA ASP A 310 15.22 -17.67 -14.90
C ASP A 310 16.62 -18.21 -14.54
N THR A 311 17.65 -17.38 -14.71
CA THR A 311 19.03 -17.75 -14.35
C THR A 311 19.19 -18.03 -12.84
N ILE A 312 18.48 -17.29 -11.98
CA ILE A 312 18.49 -17.52 -10.53
C ILE A 312 17.77 -18.83 -10.19
N VAL A 313 16.63 -19.09 -10.82
CA VAL A 313 15.86 -20.33 -10.63
C VAL A 313 16.69 -21.53 -11.05
N GLU A 314 17.32 -21.51 -12.23
CA GLU A 314 18.20 -22.57 -12.70
C GLU A 314 19.31 -22.89 -11.68
N LYS A 315 20.00 -21.87 -11.16
CA LYS A 315 21.05 -22.05 -10.14
C LYS A 315 20.51 -22.61 -8.83
N LEU A 316 19.29 -22.24 -8.41
CA LEU A 316 18.66 -22.77 -7.20
C LEU A 316 18.26 -24.24 -7.39
N GLU A 317 17.78 -24.62 -8.58
CA GLU A 317 17.46 -26.00 -8.93
C GLU A 317 18.71 -26.89 -8.98
N GLU A 318 19.84 -26.38 -9.49
CA GLU A 318 21.14 -27.07 -9.45
C GLU A 318 21.63 -27.32 -8.02
N LEU A 319 21.41 -26.36 -7.11
CA LEU A 319 21.84 -26.44 -5.70
C LEU A 319 20.97 -27.38 -4.86
N ASN A 320 19.71 -27.62 -5.24
CA ASN A 320 18.80 -28.50 -4.52
C ASN A 320 17.91 -29.34 -5.45
N PRO A 321 18.46 -30.42 -6.04
CA PRO A 321 17.76 -31.23 -7.06
C PRO A 321 16.48 -31.91 -6.53
N GLU A 322 16.40 -32.19 -5.23
CA GLU A 322 15.23 -32.81 -4.58
C GLU A 322 14.05 -31.84 -4.42
N SER A 323 14.28 -30.52 -4.56
CA SER A 323 13.24 -29.48 -4.51
C SER A 323 12.75 -29.04 -5.88
N ARG A 324 13.19 -29.71 -6.94
CA ARG A 324 12.74 -29.48 -8.31
C ARG A 324 11.24 -29.76 -8.36
N ASP A 325 10.45 -28.68 -8.44
CA ASP A 325 9.01 -28.80 -8.61
C ASP A 325 8.76 -29.12 -10.09
N ASP A 326 8.43 -30.37 -10.40
CA ASP A 326 8.09 -30.83 -11.76
C ASP A 326 6.80 -30.17 -12.31
N ARG A 327 6.12 -29.33 -11.50
CA ARG A 327 5.05 -28.47 -11.98
C ARG A 327 5.68 -27.35 -12.79
N ALA A 328 5.53 -27.47 -14.12
CA ALA A 328 5.88 -26.44 -15.08
C ALA A 328 5.56 -25.04 -14.54
N VAL A 329 6.60 -24.28 -14.21
CA VAL A 329 6.52 -22.86 -13.90
C VAL A 329 6.04 -22.12 -15.15
N HIS A 330 4.73 -22.07 -15.30
CA HIS A 330 3.90 -21.18 -16.11
C HIS A 330 4.28 -20.81 -17.55
N TRP A 331 5.22 -21.49 -18.21
CA TRP A 331 5.51 -21.30 -19.64
C TRP A 331 5.70 -22.60 -20.45
N GLY A 332 5.87 -23.75 -19.79
CA GLY A 332 6.03 -25.06 -20.46
C GLY A 332 4.77 -25.59 -21.16
N VAL A 333 3.57 -25.07 -20.85
CA VAL A 333 2.31 -25.56 -21.44
C VAL A 333 2.09 -25.06 -22.88
N TRP A 334 2.81 -24.03 -23.33
CA TRP A 334 2.66 -23.49 -24.68
C TRP A 334 3.39 -24.28 -25.77
N HIS A 335 4.38 -25.11 -25.40
CA HIS A 335 5.18 -25.84 -26.40
C HIS A 335 4.54 -27.16 -26.88
N GLU A 336 3.67 -27.79 -26.07
CA GLU A 336 3.04 -29.08 -26.43
C GLU A 336 1.59 -28.96 -26.95
N GLN A 337 0.85 -27.91 -26.57
CA GLN A 337 -0.53 -27.72 -27.07
C GLN A 337 -0.58 -27.20 -28.52
N SER A 338 0.54 -26.75 -29.10
CA SER A 338 0.60 -26.26 -30.48
C SER A 338 0.61 -27.35 -31.55
N LYS A 339 0.72 -28.64 -31.16
CA LYS A 339 0.84 -29.75 -32.13
C LYS A 339 -0.42 -30.59 -32.33
N SER A 340 -1.47 -30.43 -31.52
CA SER A 340 -2.63 -31.33 -31.63
C SER A 340 -3.96 -30.78 -31.09
N ALA A 341 -4.33 -29.52 -31.34
CA ALA A 341 -5.75 -29.15 -31.26
C ALA A 341 -6.06 -27.87 -32.05
N THR A 342 -6.82 -28.04 -33.11
CA THR A 342 -7.47 -27.00 -33.90
C THR A 342 -8.49 -26.24 -33.04
N VAL A 343 -8.25 -24.94 -32.86
CA VAL A 343 -9.21 -23.81 -32.85
C VAL A 343 -10.61 -24.00 -32.24
N SER A 344 -10.88 -23.22 -31.18
CA SER A 344 -12.15 -22.48 -31.01
C SER A 344 -11.87 -21.18 -30.23
N LEU A 345 -11.53 -20.08 -30.92
CA LEU A 345 -12.43 -18.96 -31.26
C LEU A 345 -13.21 -18.37 -30.07
N TRP A 346 -12.77 -17.19 -29.59
CA TRP A 346 -13.67 -16.14 -29.10
C TRP A 346 -13.45 -14.85 -29.92
N LYS A 347 -14.28 -14.79 -30.96
CA LYS A 347 -14.77 -13.68 -31.80
C LYS A 347 -14.13 -12.28 -31.69
N LYS A 348 -13.43 -11.92 -32.77
CA LYS A 348 -13.70 -10.71 -33.56
C LYS A 348 -15.16 -10.75 -34.04
N ASP A 349 -15.95 -9.74 -33.68
CA ASP A 349 -17.05 -9.15 -34.47
C ASP A 349 -17.60 -7.93 -33.70
N ARG A 350 -17.08 -6.74 -33.99
CA ARG A 350 -17.89 -5.51 -33.96
C ARG A 350 -18.04 -5.08 -35.42
N ILE A 351 -19.30 -5.12 -35.84
CA ILE A 351 -19.83 -4.81 -37.17
C ILE A 351 -19.82 -3.28 -37.38
N LEU A 352 -19.71 -2.90 -38.66
CA LEU A 352 -20.01 -1.59 -39.26
C LEU A 352 -21.37 -1.02 -38.88
#